data_AF-A0A0Q4X932-F1
#
_entry.id   AF-A0A0Q4X932-F1
#
_cell.length_a   1.000
_cell.length_b   1.000
_cell.length_c   1.000
_cell.angle_alpha   90.00
_cell.angle_beta   90.00
_cell.angle_gamma   90.00
#
_symmetry.space_group_name_H-M   'P 1'
#
loop_
_entity.id
_entity.type
_entity.pdbx_description
1 polymer ?
#
loop_
_entity_poly.entity_id
_entity_poly.type
_entity_poly.pdbx_seq_one_letter_code
_entity_poly.pdbx_strand_id
1 'polypeptide(L)'
;MMVSAIGGRVHEVSQKGRAFQPAALVIKRGETVQVLNDDADLLHHAYVDAPDFTFDSGDQEPGEKARIVFPVAGTFAVLCGIHPKMKLTVTVEAR
;
A
#
# COMPACT_ATOMS: atom_id res chain seq x y z
N MET A 1 -9.66 -9.97 30.49
CA MET A 1 -10.26 -9.73 29.16
C MET A 1 -9.13 -9.40 28.20
N MET A 2 -8.67 -10.37 27.40
CA MET A 2 -7.65 -10.12 26.38
C MET A 2 -8.35 -9.74 25.08
N VAL A 3 -8.34 -8.46 24.75
CA VAL A 3 -8.70 -8.00 23.41
C VAL A 3 -7.54 -8.41 22.51
N SER A 4 -7.67 -9.56 21.84
CA SER A 4 -6.79 -9.86 20.71
C SER A 4 -7.08 -8.82 19.64
N ALA A 5 -6.18 -7.85 19.48
CA ALA A 5 -6.15 -7.07 18.26
C ALA A 5 -5.92 -8.08 17.13
N ILE A 6 -6.91 -8.24 16.26
CA ILE A 6 -6.82 -9.07 15.07
C ILE A 6 -5.94 -8.32 14.07
N GLY A 7 -4.64 -8.21 14.36
CA GLY A 7 -3.68 -7.59 13.47
C GLY A 7 -3.45 -8.52 12.29
N GLY A 8 -4.13 -8.29 11.18
CA GLY A 8 -3.83 -8.96 9.91
C GLY A 8 -2.35 -8.80 9.57
N ARG A 9 -1.79 -9.75 8.80
CA ARG A 9 -0.38 -9.71 8.38
C ARG A 9 -0.07 -8.36 7.74
N VAL A 10 1.13 -7.85 8.03
CA VAL A 10 1.68 -6.67 7.37
C VAL A 10 2.63 -7.14 6.27
N HIS A 11 2.43 -6.64 5.07
CA HIS A 11 3.29 -6.85 3.90
C HIS A 11 4.05 -5.56 3.64
N GLU A 12 5.37 -5.63 3.56
CA GLU A 12 6.22 -4.45 3.33
C GLU A 12 6.44 -4.23 1.83
N VAL A 13 6.35 -2.98 1.40
CA VAL A 13 6.64 -2.52 0.04
C VAL A 13 7.58 -1.33 0.12
N SER A 14 8.67 -1.38 -0.64
CA SER A 14 9.57 -0.25 -0.83
C SER A 14 9.12 0.61 -2.02
N GLN A 15 9.01 1.93 -1.83
CA GLN A 15 9.00 2.93 -2.88
C GLN A 15 10.42 3.45 -3.07
N LYS A 16 11.09 3.00 -4.12
CA LYS A 16 12.48 3.38 -4.43
C LYS A 16 12.69 3.46 -5.93
N GLY A 17 13.45 4.47 -6.37
CA GLY A 17 13.82 4.62 -7.78
C GLY A 17 12.61 4.77 -8.70
N ARG A 18 11.54 5.44 -8.21
CA ARG A 18 10.26 5.60 -8.92
C ARG A 18 9.60 4.26 -9.29
N ALA A 19 9.66 3.28 -8.38
CA ALA A 19 8.96 2.01 -8.49
C ALA A 19 8.49 1.53 -7.11
N PHE A 20 7.41 0.75 -7.09
CA PHE A 20 7.04 -0.07 -5.93
C PHE A 20 7.72 -1.44 -6.04
N GLN A 21 8.28 -1.93 -4.94
CA GLN A 21 8.98 -3.21 -4.87
C GLN A 21 8.52 -4.01 -3.64
N PRO A 22 7.91 -5.19 -3.84
CA PRO A 22 7.50 -5.77 -5.13
C PRO A 22 6.43 -4.93 -5.85
N ALA A 23 6.30 -5.09 -7.17
CA ALA A 23 5.27 -4.41 -7.97
C ALA A 23 3.91 -5.14 -7.96
N ALA A 24 3.83 -6.31 -7.34
CA ALA A 24 2.59 -7.06 -7.15
C ALA A 24 2.61 -7.82 -5.82
N LEU A 25 1.45 -7.92 -5.18
CA LEU A 25 1.21 -8.70 -3.96
C LEU A 25 -0.11 -9.46 -4.06
N VAL A 26 -0.15 -10.64 -3.43
CA VAL A 26 -1.38 -11.36 -3.11
C VAL A 26 -1.50 -11.41 -1.59
N ILE A 27 -2.60 -10.88 -1.06
CA ILE A 27 -2.85 -10.75 0.39
C ILE A 27 -4.26 -11.23 0.72
N LYS A 28 -4.56 -11.38 2.01
CA LYS A 28 -5.91 -11.68 2.47
C LYS A 28 -6.66 -10.41 2.85
N ARG A 29 -7.98 -10.44 2.71
CA ARG A 29 -8.86 -9.37 3.19
C ARG A 29 -8.59 -9.06 4.67
N GLY A 30 -8.40 -7.79 4.98
CA GLY A 30 -8.07 -7.27 6.31
C GLY A 30 -6.58 -7.19 6.61
N GLU A 31 -5.71 -7.66 5.71
CA GLU A 31 -4.26 -7.47 5.82
C GLU A 31 -3.83 -6.06 5.42
N THR A 32 -2.62 -5.70 5.83
CA THR A 32 -2.05 -4.36 5.62
C THR A 32 -0.89 -4.41 4.65
N VAL A 33 -0.82 -3.46 3.73
CA VAL A 33 0.41 -3.13 3.00
C VAL A 33 1.03 -1.89 3.64
N GLN A 34 2.25 -2.04 4.16
CA GLN A 34 3.05 -0.94 4.68
C GLN A 34 4.02 -0.49 3.58
N VAL A 35 3.77 0.68 3.03
CA VAL A 35 4.59 1.27 1.98
C VAL A 35 5.60 2.20 2.64
N LEU A 36 6.90 1.97 2.41
CA LEU A 36 8.00 2.81 2.88
C LEU A 36 8.53 3.63 1.71
N ASN A 37 8.65 4.95 1.85
CA ASN A 37 9.51 5.73 0.98
C ASN A 37 10.98 5.44 1.32
N ASP A 38 11.65 4.65 0.48
CA ASP A 38 13.05 4.22 0.64
C ASP A 38 13.99 4.97 -0.33
N ASP A 39 13.51 6.02 -0.99
CA ASP A 39 14.36 7.01 -1.63
C ASP A 39 14.86 8.02 -0.57
N ALA A 40 16.07 8.55 -0.78
CA ALA A 40 16.67 9.53 0.16
C ALA A 40 16.32 10.98 -0.20
N ASP A 41 15.86 11.22 -1.42
CA ASP A 41 15.75 12.54 -2.04
C ASP A 41 14.45 12.74 -2.85
N LEU A 42 13.58 11.72 -2.92
CA LEU A 42 12.33 11.78 -3.67
C LEU A 42 11.12 11.80 -2.75
N LEU A 43 10.21 12.73 -3.02
CA LEU A 43 8.86 12.73 -2.47
C LEU A 43 8.02 11.71 -3.22
N HIS A 44 7.22 10.94 -2.49
CA HIS A 44 6.29 9.98 -3.05
C HIS A 44 4.88 10.19 -2.51
N HIS A 45 3.95 9.39 -3.00
CA HIS A 45 2.55 9.36 -2.61
C HIS A 45 2.08 7.94 -2.94
N ALA A 46 1.28 7.30 -2.09
CA ALA A 46 0.57 6.07 -2.40
C ALA A 46 -0.94 6.27 -2.25
N TYR A 47 -1.70 6.05 -3.32
CA TYR A 47 -3.16 6.14 -3.30
C TYR A 47 -3.82 4.98 -4.02
N VAL A 48 -5.07 4.70 -3.65
CA VAL A 48 -5.99 3.78 -4.31
C VAL A 48 -7.25 4.56 -4.62
N ASP A 49 -7.69 4.50 -5.87
CA ASP A 49 -8.96 5.07 -6.32
C ASP A 49 -9.77 3.97 -7.02
N ALA A 50 -10.64 3.31 -6.26
CA ALA A 50 -11.55 2.28 -6.74
C ALA A 50 -12.96 2.47 -6.15
N PRO A 51 -14.03 2.02 -6.84
CA PRO A 51 -15.41 2.25 -6.41
C PRO A 51 -15.77 1.70 -5.01
N ASP A 52 -15.10 0.63 -4.58
CA ASP A 52 -15.35 -0.10 -3.35
C ASP A 52 -14.29 0.15 -2.26
N PHE A 53 -13.19 0.81 -2.62
CA PHE A 53 -12.11 1.14 -1.71
C PHE A 53 -11.26 2.30 -2.23
N THR A 54 -11.15 3.36 -1.41
CA THR A 54 -10.22 4.45 -1.65
C THR A 54 -9.26 4.60 -0.48
N PHE A 55 -8.06 5.08 -0.78
CA PHE A 55 -7.02 5.39 0.19
C PHE A 55 -6.10 6.47 -0.38
N ASP A 56 -5.59 7.36 0.45
CA ASP A 56 -4.63 8.40 0.06
C ASP A 56 -3.67 8.62 1.24
N SER A 57 -2.36 8.48 1.00
CA SER A 57 -1.33 8.71 2.02
C SER A 57 -1.03 10.18 2.26
N GLY A 58 -1.42 11.05 1.33
CA GLY A 58 -0.77 12.33 1.09
C GLY A 58 0.64 12.15 0.53
N ASP A 59 1.38 13.26 0.53
CA ASP A 59 2.81 13.24 0.26
C ASP A 59 3.54 12.46 1.36
N GLN A 60 4.53 11.66 0.95
CA GLN A 60 5.40 10.87 1.82
C GLN A 60 6.85 11.36 1.64
N GLU A 61 7.41 11.97 2.68
CA GLU A 61 8.83 12.34 2.74
C GLU A 61 9.74 11.09 2.78
N PRO A 62 11.03 11.22 2.40
CA PRO A 62 12.02 10.16 2.58
C PRO A 62 11.97 9.52 3.97
N GLY A 63 11.83 8.18 4.01
CA GLY A 63 11.75 7.39 5.24
C GLY A 63 10.35 7.26 5.85
N GLU A 64 9.35 7.99 5.37
CA GLU A 64 7.97 7.87 5.87
C GLU A 64 7.30 6.56 5.44
N LYS A 65 6.28 6.18 6.21
CA LYS A 65 5.52 4.94 6.01
C LYS A 65 4.03 5.20 5.93
N ALA A 66 3.40 4.79 4.84
CA ALA A 66 1.96 4.70 4.71
C ALA A 66 1.46 3.28 5.04
N ARG A 67 0.29 3.17 5.70
CA ARG A 67 -0.35 1.88 6.01
C ARG A 67 -1.70 1.78 5.32
N ILE A 68 -1.80 0.86 4.36
CA ILE A 68 -3.00 0.60 3.58
C ILE A 68 -3.64 -0.70 4.08
N VAL A 69 -4.76 -0.61 4.78
CA VAL A 69 -5.56 -1.79 5.16
C VAL A 69 -6.52 -2.08 4.02
N PHE A 70 -6.56 -3.32 3.51
CA PHE A 70 -7.43 -3.72 2.41
C PHE A 70 -8.69 -4.44 2.92
N PRO A 71 -9.86 -3.76 3.04
CA PRO A 71 -11.03 -4.30 3.74
C PRO A 71 -11.91 -5.20 2.86
N VAL A 72 -11.72 -5.16 1.54
CA VAL A 72 -12.55 -5.82 0.54
C VAL A 72 -11.71 -6.69 -0.38
N ALA A 73 -12.27 -7.83 -0.81
CA ALA A 73 -11.62 -8.71 -1.77
C ALA A 73 -11.72 -8.12 -3.17
N GLY A 74 -10.67 -8.26 -3.98
CA GLY A 74 -10.60 -7.63 -5.30
C GLY A 74 -9.18 -7.47 -5.80
N THR A 75 -9.00 -6.75 -6.90
CA THR A 75 -7.67 -6.36 -7.39
C THR A 75 -7.61 -4.85 -7.45
N PHE A 76 -6.64 -4.27 -6.76
CA PHE A 76 -6.46 -2.84 -6.61
C PHE A 76 -5.13 -2.40 -7.24
N ALA A 77 -5.15 -1.22 -7.85
CA ALA A 77 -3.94 -0.52 -8.22
C ALA A 77 -3.61 0.50 -7.13
N VAL A 78 -2.44 0.34 -6.51
CA VAL A 78 -1.82 1.40 -5.71
C VAL A 78 -0.93 2.21 -6.65
N LEU A 79 -1.16 3.51 -6.73
CA LEU A 79 -0.50 4.42 -7.65
C LEU A 79 0.25 5.50 -6.87
N CYS A 80 1.17 6.19 -7.55
CA CYS A 80 1.81 7.39 -7.01
C CYS A 80 1.27 8.65 -7.68
N GLY A 81 0.75 9.60 -6.88
CA GLY A 81 0.19 10.85 -7.37
C GLY A 81 1.23 11.79 -8.02
N ILE A 82 2.51 11.60 -7.68
CA ILE A 82 3.63 12.42 -8.19
C ILE A 82 4.30 11.75 -9.40
N HIS A 83 4.40 10.42 -9.37
CA HIS A 83 5.11 9.62 -10.38
C HIS A 83 4.15 8.66 -11.08
N PRO A 84 3.43 9.09 -12.14
CA PRO A 84 2.26 8.38 -12.68
C PRO A 84 2.55 7.02 -13.33
N LYS A 85 3.83 6.67 -13.54
CA LYS A 85 4.24 5.34 -14.04
C LYS A 85 4.38 4.31 -12.91
N MET A 86 4.42 4.73 -11.65
CA MET A 86 4.52 3.83 -10.51
C MET A 86 3.18 3.12 -10.30
N LYS A 87 3.23 1.79 -10.23
CA LYS A 87 2.08 0.96 -9.92
C LYS A 87 2.49 -0.25 -9.08
N LEU A 88 1.74 -0.49 -8.02
CA LEU A 88 1.68 -1.75 -7.30
C LEU A 88 0.30 -2.37 -7.54
N THR A 89 0.27 -3.66 -7.91
CA THR A 89 -0.98 -4.41 -8.02
C THR A 89 -1.18 -5.23 -6.76
N VAL A 90 -2.30 -5.04 -6.07
CA VAL A 90 -2.64 -5.82 -4.86
C VAL A 90 -3.88 -6.65 -5.15
N THR A 91 -3.72 -7.97 -5.17
CA THR A 91 -4.84 -8.92 -5.22
C THR A 91 -5.20 -9.32 -3.79
N VAL A 92 -6.44 -9.08 -3.41
CA VAL A 92 -6.98 -9.34 -2.08
C VAL A 92 -7.94 -10.52 -2.16
N GLU A 93 -7.56 -11.63 -1.55
CA GLU A 93 -8.37 -12.84 -1.47
C GLU A 93 -9.43 -12.71 -0.37
N ALA A 94 -10.61 -13.32 -0.59
CA ALA A 94 -11.75 -13.20 0.33
C ALA A 94 -11.46 -13.83 1.71
N ARG A 95 -10.73 -14.96 1.74
CA ARG A 95 -10.08 -15.63 2.89
C ARG A 95 -9.09 -16.68 2.41
#